data_AF-A0A3B0R181-F1
#
_entry.id   AF-A0A3B0R181-F1
#
_cell.length_a   1.000
_cell.length_b   1.000
_cell.length_c   1.000
_cell.angle_alpha   90.00
_cell.angle_beta   90.00
_cell.angle_gamma   90.00
#
_symmetry.space_group_name_H-M   'P 1'
#
loop_
_entity.id
_entity.type
_entity.pdbx_description
1 polymer ?
#
loop_
_entity_poly.entity_id
_entity_poly.type
_entity_poly.pdbx_seq_one_letter_code
_entity_poly.pdbx_strand_id
1 'polypeptide(L)'
;TPASNALKLWSIYQYVMTMILLLFMFYNFGNISFDNLLLYGLVVFIGIYGYTTLMDRKKHAVIVEGIRVALALTILFYFDDWFGLNAYTPYGIYIVAFYYLSTIIGAVYFTYFEKLDVVSTEIVV
;
A
#
# COMPACT_ATOMS: atom_id res chain seq x y z
N THR A 1 0.67 14.76 18.47
CA THR A 1 1.64 13.88 19.14
C THR A 1 2.82 13.63 18.20
N PRO A 2 4.05 13.46 18.70
CA PRO A 2 5.20 13.13 17.86
C PRO A 2 5.03 11.73 17.25
N ALA A 3 5.42 11.55 15.99
CA ALA A 3 5.39 10.24 15.34
C ALA A 3 6.56 9.35 15.82
N SER A 4 6.27 8.08 16.10
CA SER A 4 7.29 7.06 16.39
C SER A 4 8.29 6.96 15.24
N ASN A 5 9.56 6.65 15.54
CA ASN A 5 10.57 6.42 14.51
C ASN A 5 10.21 5.23 13.62
N ALA A 6 9.52 4.21 14.16
CA ALA A 6 9.00 3.08 13.38
C ALA A 6 7.95 3.53 12.36
N LEU A 7 6.98 4.35 12.79
CA LEU A 7 5.94 4.89 11.91
C LEU A 7 6.53 5.79 10.82
N LYS A 8 7.57 6.58 11.13
CA LYS A 8 8.28 7.39 10.12
C LYS A 8 8.96 6.52 9.06
N LEU A 9 9.70 5.49 9.46
CA LEU A 9 10.36 4.58 8.53
C LEU A 9 9.34 3.83 7.66
N TRP A 10 8.25 3.36 8.28
CA TRP A 10 7.14 2.75 7.57
C TRP A 10 6.50 3.68 6.54
N SER A 11 6.33 4.94 6.93
CA SER A 11 5.76 5.97 6.05
C SER A 11 6.62 6.20 4.80
N ILE A 12 7.95 6.27 4.99
CA ILE A 12 8.90 6.39 3.88
C ILE A 12 8.84 5.15 2.97
N TYR A 13 8.81 3.94 3.55
CA TYR A 13 8.67 2.70 2.80
C TYR A 13 7.41 2.69 1.92
N GLN A 14 6.25 3.03 2.48
CA GLN A 14 4.98 3.09 1.75
C GLN A 14 5.02 4.11 0.61
N TYR A 15 5.57 5.29 0.88
CA TYR A 15 5.72 6.36 -0.11
C TYR A 15 6.62 5.95 -1.27
N VAL A 16 7.83 5.45 -0.98
CA VAL A 16 8.80 5.05 -2.02
C VAL A 16 8.24 3.93 -2.89
N MET A 17 7.64 2.89 -2.28
CA MET A 17 7.06 1.79 -3.04
C MET A 17 5.90 2.26 -3.93
N THR A 18 4.97 3.04 -3.40
CA THR A 18 3.85 3.57 -4.20
C THR A 18 4.35 4.45 -5.34
N MET A 19 5.40 5.26 -5.08
CA MET A 19 5.98 6.11 -6.11
C MET A 19 6.66 5.29 -7.22
N ILE A 20 7.38 4.23 -6.88
CA ILE A 20 7.96 3.32 -7.89
C ILE A 20 6.86 2.68 -8.73
N LEU A 21 5.79 2.18 -8.12
CA LEU A 21 4.68 1.56 -8.84
C LEU A 21 3.96 2.57 -9.75
N LEU A 22 3.74 3.80 -9.28
CA LEU A 22 3.15 4.89 -10.07
C LEU A 22 4.04 5.26 -11.28
N LEU A 23 5.34 5.41 -11.07
CA LEU A 23 6.28 5.71 -12.15
C LEU A 23 6.37 4.57 -13.16
N PHE A 24 6.32 3.31 -12.69
CA PHE A 24 6.29 2.14 -13.56
C PHE A 24 5.01 2.07 -14.40
N MET A 25 3.86 2.42 -13.81
CA MET A 25 2.59 2.55 -14.54
C MET A 25 2.71 3.62 -15.62
N PHE A 26 3.30 4.78 -15.33
CA PHE A 26 3.51 5.83 -16.33
C PHE A 26 4.49 5.42 -17.43
N TYR A 27 5.53 4.66 -17.09
CA TYR A 27 6.47 4.13 -18.07
C TYR A 27 5.79 3.16 -19.05
N ASN A 28 4.88 2.31 -18.55
CA ASN A 28 4.11 1.37 -19.38
C ASN A 28 2.79 1.93 -19.91
N PHE A 29 2.51 3.22 -19.73
CA PHE A 29 1.19 3.81 -19.98
C PHE A 29 0.66 3.55 -21.39
N GLY A 30 1.53 3.62 -22.40
CA GLY A 30 1.15 3.38 -23.80
C GLY A 30 0.79 1.93 -24.15
N ASN A 31 1.16 0.98 -23.29
CA ASN A 31 0.88 -0.46 -23.48
C ASN A 31 -0.38 -0.92 -22.71
N ILE A 32 -0.95 -0.07 -21.86
CA ILE A 32 -2.14 -0.37 -21.08
C ILE A 32 -3.38 -0.10 -21.94
N SER A 33 -4.31 -1.06 -22.01
CA SER A 33 -5.59 -0.86 -22.67
C SER A 33 -6.43 0.21 -21.95
N PHE A 34 -7.22 0.98 -22.69
CA PHE A 34 -8.01 2.08 -22.14
C PHE A 34 -8.92 1.64 -20.97
N ASP A 35 -9.55 0.47 -21.09
CA ASP A 35 -10.43 -0.09 -20.06
C ASP A 35 -9.68 -0.41 -18.75
N ASN A 36 -8.43 -0.87 -18.86
CA ASN A 36 -7.62 -1.22 -17.70
C ASN A 36 -6.97 0.01 -17.06
N LEU A 37 -6.75 1.09 -17.83
CA LEU A 37 -6.07 2.29 -17.36
C LEU A 37 -6.80 2.93 -16.16
N LEU A 38 -8.12 3.06 -16.25
CA LEU A 38 -8.93 3.63 -15.17
C LEU A 38 -8.91 2.75 -13.92
N LEU A 39 -9.05 1.43 -14.11
CA LEU A 39 -9.02 0.45 -13.02
C LEU A 39 -7.70 0.53 -12.24
N TYR A 40 -6.60 0.61 -12.97
CA TYR A 40 -5.28 0.71 -12.40
C TYR A 40 -5.00 2.05 -11.70
N GLY A 41 -5.43 3.16 -12.30
CA GLY A 41 -5.37 4.47 -11.65
C GLY A 41 -6.16 4.50 -10.35
N LEU A 42 -7.32 3.82 -10.30
CA LEU A 42 -8.12 3.66 -9.09
C LEU A 42 -7.35 2.88 -8.00
N VAL A 43 -6.63 1.82 -8.35
CA VAL A 43 -5.81 1.07 -7.37
C VAL A 43 -4.72 1.93 -6.77
N VAL A 44 -4.00 2.70 -7.58
CA VAL A 44 -2.95 3.60 -7.08
C VAL A 44 -3.56 4.70 -6.22
N PHE A 45 -4.70 5.28 -6.63
CA PHE A 45 -5.42 6.28 -5.85
C PHE A 45 -5.85 5.75 -4.48
N ILE A 46 -6.50 4.59 -4.44
CA ILE A 46 -6.89 3.91 -3.18
C ILE A 46 -5.65 3.54 -2.37
N GLY A 47 -4.55 3.19 -3.04
CA GLY A 47 -3.22 2.98 -2.44
C GLY A 47 -2.75 4.19 -1.64
N ILE A 48 -2.72 5.36 -2.30
CA ILE A 48 -2.32 6.64 -1.71
C ILE A 48 -3.23 7.02 -0.55
N TYR A 49 -4.54 6.95 -0.75
CA TYR A 49 -5.52 7.20 0.30
C TYR A 49 -5.38 6.25 1.49
N GLY A 50 -5.13 4.96 1.24
CA GLY A 50 -4.98 3.94 2.28
C GLY A 50 -3.78 4.20 3.20
N TYR A 51 -2.58 4.32 2.63
CA TYR A 51 -1.39 4.52 3.46
C TYR A 51 -1.41 5.88 4.18
N THR A 52 -1.97 6.93 3.55
CA THR A 52 -2.07 8.25 4.21
C THR A 52 -3.06 8.22 5.37
N THR A 53 -4.16 7.49 5.24
CA THR A 53 -5.13 7.29 6.33
C THR A 53 -4.50 6.60 7.54
N LEU A 54 -3.55 5.67 7.31
CA LEU A 54 -2.76 5.04 8.36
C LEU A 54 -1.78 6.02 9.01
N MET A 55 -1.09 6.84 8.22
CA MET A 55 -0.19 7.90 8.71
C MET A 55 -0.94 8.92 9.58
N ASP A 56 -2.18 9.24 9.21
CA ASP A 56 -3.09 10.11 9.97
C ASP A 56 -3.73 9.44 11.19
N ARG A 57 -3.39 8.17 11.46
CA ARG A 57 -3.88 7.37 12.60
C ARG A 57 -5.41 7.33 12.71
N LYS A 58 -6.11 7.33 11.58
CA LYS A 58 -7.58 7.27 11.55
C LYS A 58 -8.07 5.87 11.93
N LYS A 59 -9.17 5.79 12.68
CA LYS A 59 -9.76 4.51 13.14
C LYS A 59 -10.18 3.58 12.00
N HIS A 60 -10.49 4.13 10.82
CA HIS A 60 -10.92 3.36 9.65
C HIS A 60 -9.75 2.92 8.75
N ALA A 61 -8.49 3.19 9.12
CA ALA A 61 -7.31 2.87 8.32
C ALA A 61 -7.23 1.39 7.93
N VAL A 62 -7.51 0.49 8.87
CA VAL A 62 -7.46 -0.97 8.64
C VAL A 62 -8.50 -1.42 7.62
N ILE A 63 -9.69 -0.82 7.63
CA ILE A 63 -10.76 -1.14 6.67
C ILE A 63 -10.37 -0.67 5.27
N VAL A 64 -9.87 0.57 5.16
CA VAL A 64 -9.41 1.13 3.88
C VAL A 64 -8.25 0.30 3.32
N GLU A 65 -7.31 -0.11 4.16
CA GLU A 65 -6.20 -0.96 3.74
C GLU A 65 -6.69 -2.36 3.31
N GLY A 66 -7.66 -2.93 4.00
CA GLY A 66 -8.29 -4.20 3.59
C GLY A 66 -8.91 -4.12 2.20
N ILE A 67 -9.64 -3.04 1.91
CA ILE A 67 -10.23 -2.78 0.58
C ILE A 67 -9.13 -2.64 -0.47
N ARG A 68 -8.10 -1.84 -0.18
CA ARG A 68 -6.94 -1.62 -1.06
C ARG A 68 -6.26 -2.94 -1.43
N VAL A 69 -5.95 -3.77 -0.44
CA VAL A 69 -5.27 -5.06 -0.67
C VAL A 69 -6.16 -6.04 -1.42
N ALA A 70 -7.45 -6.11 -1.08
CA ALA A 70 -8.40 -6.95 -1.80
C ALA A 70 -8.49 -6.56 -3.28
N LEU A 71 -8.60 -5.26 -3.59
CA LEU A 71 -8.64 -4.78 -4.98
C LEU A 71 -7.33 -5.07 -5.72
N ALA A 72 -6.19 -4.76 -5.10
CA ALA A 72 -4.88 -4.99 -5.72
C ALA A 72 -4.63 -6.48 -6.02
N LEU A 73 -4.91 -7.36 -5.04
CA LEU A 73 -4.76 -8.81 -5.22
C LEU A 73 -5.73 -9.35 -6.27
N THR A 74 -6.99 -8.89 -6.29
CA THR A 74 -7.95 -9.29 -7.33
C THR A 74 -7.43 -8.98 -8.72
N ILE A 75 -6.82 -7.81 -8.90
CA ILE A 75 -6.23 -7.38 -10.17
C ILE A 75 -5.00 -8.19 -10.52
N LEU A 76 -4.10 -8.42 -9.55
CA LEU A 76 -2.93 -9.28 -9.72
C LEU A 76 -3.31 -10.69 -10.18
N PHE A 77 -4.34 -11.30 -9.58
CA PHE A 77 -4.79 -12.65 -9.94
C PHE A 77 -5.58 -12.71 -11.26
N TYR A 78 -6.35 -11.67 -11.58
CA TYR A 78 -7.16 -11.65 -12.80
C TYR A 78 -6.31 -11.42 -14.05
N PHE A 79 -5.34 -10.51 -13.99
CA PHE A 79 -4.48 -10.18 -15.12
C PHE A 79 -3.18 -11.00 -15.16
N ASP A 80 -2.88 -11.74 -14.08
CA ASP A 80 -1.64 -12.48 -13.87
C ASP A 80 -0.38 -11.64 -14.14
N ASP A 81 -0.48 -10.34 -13.90
CA ASP A 81 0.57 -9.36 -14.16
C ASP A 81 0.27 -8.05 -13.43
N TRP A 82 1.31 -7.25 -13.25
CA TRP A 82 1.23 -5.90 -12.73
C TRP A 82 1.76 -4.92 -13.77
N PHE A 83 0.93 -4.56 -14.74
CA PHE A 83 1.26 -3.57 -15.79
C PHE A 83 2.41 -3.96 -16.72
N GLY A 84 2.50 -5.21 -17.16
CA GLY A 84 3.62 -5.65 -17.99
C GLY A 84 4.90 -5.92 -17.20
N LEU A 85 4.86 -5.91 -15.86
CA LEU A 85 6.04 -6.15 -15.02
C LEU A 85 6.65 -7.52 -15.26
N ASN A 86 5.82 -8.52 -15.53
CA ASN A 86 6.28 -9.88 -15.81
C ASN A 86 7.15 -9.97 -17.09
N ALA A 87 7.01 -9.03 -18.03
CA ALA A 87 7.88 -8.95 -19.21
C ALA A 87 9.33 -8.53 -18.87
N TYR A 88 9.53 -7.80 -17.77
CA TYR A 88 10.85 -7.33 -17.33
C TYR A 88 11.46 -8.22 -16.24
N THR A 89 10.63 -8.85 -15.41
CA THR A 89 11.07 -9.74 -14.34
C THR A 89 10.04 -10.86 -14.15
N PRO A 90 10.42 -12.14 -14.32
CA PRO A 90 9.50 -13.28 -14.15
C PRO A 90 8.84 -13.38 -12.77
N TYR A 91 9.40 -12.67 -11.78
CA TYR A 91 8.90 -12.64 -10.41
C TYR A 91 8.12 -11.37 -10.05
N GLY A 92 7.77 -10.55 -11.05
CA GLY A 92 7.16 -9.23 -10.87
C GLY A 92 5.89 -9.28 -10.03
N ILE A 93 4.97 -10.17 -10.41
CA ILE A 93 3.73 -10.43 -9.67
C ILE A 93 3.96 -10.73 -8.18
N TYR A 94 4.96 -11.55 -7.83
CA TYR A 94 5.25 -11.92 -6.45
C TYR A 94 5.81 -10.75 -5.64
N ILE A 95 6.62 -9.89 -6.25
CA ILE A 95 7.18 -8.70 -5.59
C ILE A 95 6.04 -7.74 -5.21
N VAL A 96 5.10 -7.54 -6.13
CA VAL A 96 3.97 -6.64 -5.90
C VAL A 96 2.98 -7.24 -4.89
N ALA A 97 2.69 -8.55 -5.00
CA ALA A 97 1.87 -9.24 -4.02
C ALA A 97 2.49 -9.15 -2.61
N PHE A 98 3.80 -9.37 -2.49
CA PHE A 98 4.52 -9.21 -1.22
C PHE A 98 4.40 -7.80 -0.66
N TYR A 99 4.49 -6.78 -1.51
CA TYR A 99 4.26 -5.39 -1.09
C TYR A 99 2.85 -5.19 -0.52
N TYR A 100 1.78 -5.60 -1.21
CA TYR A 100 0.41 -5.44 -0.69
C TYR A 100 0.15 -6.30 0.57
N LEU A 101 0.80 -7.45 0.71
CA LEU A 101 0.73 -8.24 1.95
C LEU A 101 1.46 -7.54 3.11
N SER A 102 2.58 -6.88 2.85
CA SER A 102 3.27 -6.12 3.90
C SER A 102 2.40 -4.96 4.38
N THR A 103 1.61 -4.36 3.49
CA THR A 103 0.83 -3.15 3.82
C THR A 103 -0.31 -3.44 4.80
N ILE A 104 -1.01 -4.57 4.68
CA ILE A 104 -2.02 -4.98 5.66
C ILE A 104 -1.42 -5.34 7.02
N ILE A 105 -0.24 -5.98 7.04
CA ILE A 105 0.49 -6.29 8.28
C ILE A 105 0.84 -4.98 9.01
N GLY A 106 1.40 -4.01 8.29
CA GLY A 106 1.72 -2.71 8.87
C GLY A 106 0.48 -1.96 9.35
N ALA A 107 -0.62 -1.99 8.60
CA ALA A 107 -1.87 -1.34 9.03
C ALA A 107 -2.41 -1.92 10.34
N VAL A 108 -2.39 -3.24 10.51
CA VAL A 108 -2.76 -3.90 11.77
C VAL A 108 -1.76 -3.52 12.88
N TYR A 109 -0.46 -3.60 12.62
CA TYR A 109 0.59 -3.29 13.59
C TYR A 109 0.48 -1.86 14.14
N PHE A 110 0.47 -0.86 13.26
CA PHE A 110 0.47 0.56 13.67
C PHE A 110 -0.89 1.03 14.22
N THR A 111 -2.00 0.37 13.84
CA THR A 111 -3.32 0.75 14.37
C THR A 111 -3.56 0.19 15.76
N TYR A 112 -3.18 -1.07 16.01
CA TYR A 112 -3.50 -1.75 17.27
C TYR A 112 -2.32 -1.76 18.25
N PHE A 113 -1.12 -2.15 17.81
CA PHE A 113 0.00 -2.38 18.74
C PHE A 113 0.71 -1.09 19.12
N GLU A 114 1.12 -0.26 18.15
CA GLU A 114 1.80 1.01 18.47
C GLU A 114 0.88 1.97 19.26
N LYS A 115 -0.44 1.88 19.03
CA LYS A 115 -1.40 2.68 19.79
C LYS A 115 -1.46 2.28 21.26
N LEU A 116 -1.29 0.99 21.58
CA LEU A 116 -1.26 0.50 22.96
C LEU A 116 0.03 0.94 23.67
N ASP A 117 1.16 0.96 22.97
CA ASP A 117 2.47 1.36 23.55
C ASP A 117 2.52 2.87 23.90
N VAL A 118 1.89 3.72 23.08
CA VAL A 118 1.82 5.17 23.37
C VAL A 118 0.91 5.43 24.58
N VAL A 119 -0.24 4.73 24.68
CA VAL A 119 -1.17 4.90 25.81
C VAL A 119 -0.56 4.40 27.11
N SER A 120 0.16 3.28 27.12
CA SER A 120 0.82 2.79 28.34
C SER A 120 1.91 3.74 28.83
N THR A 121 2.66 4.36 27.90
CA THR A 121 3.69 5.35 28.24
C THR A 121 3.07 6.62 28.85
N GLU A 122 1.94 7.11 28.31
CA GLU A 122 1.24 8.28 28.86
C GLU A 122 0.63 8.04 30.26
N ILE A 123 0.30 6.79 30.62
CA ILE A 123 -0.27 6.46 31.95
C ILE A 123 0.81 6.38 33.04
N VAL A 124 2.07 6.11 32.68
CA VAL A 124 3.18 5.90 33.62
C VAL A 124 3.97 7.20 33.90
N VAL A 125 3.72 8.27 33.14
CA VAL A 125 4.34 9.60 33.30
C VAL A 125 3.36 10.57 33.94
#